data_AF-A0A3D5GBW9-F1
#
_entry.id   AF-A0A3D5GBW9-F1
#
_cell.length_a   1.000
_cell.length_b   1.000
_cell.length_c   1.000
_cell.angle_alpha   90.00
_cell.angle_beta   90.00
_cell.angle_gamma   90.00
#
_symmetry.space_group_name_H-M   'P 1'
#
loop_
_entity.id
_entity.type
_entity.pdbx_description
1 polymer ?
#
loop_
_entity_poly.entity_id
_entity_poly.type
_entity_poly.pdbx_seq_one_letter_code
_entity_poly.pdbx_strand_id
1 'polypeptide(L)'
;MFNATAILIDAFVQELQAGYRRTYGKYKPDYPEIIAWAGTMALENIANCDALYHNVEHTMLVALVGQEILRGKHIREGGVSPEDWLHYLISLLCHDIGYVKGVCRQDQEAVGLYATGIDGGMVSVPIGATSASLTPYHVDRGKLVIDERFGGHTLIDAEQIKRNIELTRFPVPASETHQDRNNYSGLARAADLIGQLSDPNYLRKISALFYEFEEVGTNKILGYKSPGDLRQNYAKFYWNGVFPYIPAALNYLELTQGGKQIIANLYANVFQVEHAEPLAFKKPKAQEFIKSPVNSNLNGDKNPDNLQAILSGDNKNFRDFTDLNL
;
A
#
# COMPACT_ATOMS: atom_id res chain seq x y z
N MET A 1 -24.95 19.49 -3.18
CA MET A 1 -24.20 18.66 -2.22
C MET A 1 -22.72 18.84 -2.53
N PHE A 2 -21.87 19.08 -1.53
CA PHE A 2 -20.42 19.19 -1.75
C PHE A 2 -19.83 17.78 -1.91
N ASN A 3 -19.13 17.51 -3.01
CA ASN A 3 -18.52 16.21 -3.29
C ASN A 3 -16.98 16.36 -3.30
N ALA A 4 -16.34 16.03 -2.17
CA ALA A 4 -14.89 16.13 -2.02
C ALA A 4 -14.15 15.15 -2.93
N THR A 5 -14.70 13.95 -3.14
CA THR A 5 -14.08 12.90 -3.97
C THR A 5 -13.95 13.36 -5.42
N ALA A 6 -15.01 13.94 -6.00
CA ALA A 6 -14.96 14.47 -7.36
C ALA A 6 -13.87 15.55 -7.53
N ILE A 7 -13.74 16.47 -6.55
CA ILE A 7 -12.70 17.52 -6.57
C ILE A 7 -11.29 16.90 -6.54
N LEU A 8 -11.08 15.87 -5.72
CA LEU A 8 -9.79 15.17 -5.64
C LEU A 8 -9.45 14.46 -6.96
N ILE A 9 -10.42 13.76 -7.55
CA ILE A 9 -10.25 13.06 -8.84
C ILE A 9 -9.90 14.07 -9.94
N ASP A 10 -10.65 15.16 -10.06
CA ASP A 10 -10.44 16.19 -11.08
C ASP A 10 -9.04 16.83 -10.97
N ALA A 11 -8.63 17.20 -9.75
CA ALA A 11 -7.32 17.80 -9.50
C ALA A 11 -6.19 16.80 -9.80
N PHE A 12 -6.35 15.55 -9.40
CA PHE A 12 -5.34 14.51 -9.63
C PHE A 12 -5.16 14.17 -11.10
N VAL A 13 -6.25 14.06 -11.86
CA VAL A 13 -6.19 13.81 -13.30
C VAL A 13 -5.40 14.90 -14.01
N GLN A 14 -5.56 16.17 -13.61
CA GLN A 14 -4.74 17.27 -14.15
C GLN A 14 -3.25 17.11 -13.82
N GLU A 15 -2.90 16.61 -12.63
CA GLU A 15 -1.50 16.33 -12.25
C GLU A 15 -0.87 15.20 -13.08
N LEU A 16 -1.63 14.15 -13.44
CA LEU A 16 -1.15 13.10 -14.34
C LEU A 16 -0.85 13.65 -15.74
N GLN A 17 -1.75 14.46 -16.28
CA GLN A 17 -1.55 15.11 -17.58
C GLN A 17 -0.35 16.07 -17.56
N ALA A 18 -0.23 16.86 -16.50
CA ALA A 18 0.89 17.78 -16.32
C ALA A 18 2.22 17.03 -16.22
N GLY A 19 2.25 15.88 -15.53
CA GLY A 19 3.41 15.00 -15.45
C GLY A 19 3.86 14.50 -16.81
N TYR A 20 2.93 13.97 -17.62
CA TYR A 20 3.24 13.54 -18.99
C TYR A 20 3.77 14.70 -19.86
N ARG A 21 3.05 15.82 -19.88
CA ARG A 21 3.41 16.99 -20.71
C ARG A 21 4.75 17.59 -20.28
N ARG A 22 5.10 17.54 -19.00
CA ARG A 22 6.40 17.99 -18.50
C ARG A 22 7.55 17.10 -18.99
N THR A 23 7.32 15.80 -19.14
CA THR A 23 8.35 14.84 -19.59
C THR A 23 8.50 14.84 -21.11
N TYR A 24 7.39 14.81 -21.85
CA TYR A 24 7.39 14.56 -23.31
C TYR A 24 6.93 15.75 -24.16
N GLY A 25 6.53 16.87 -23.53
CA GLY A 25 5.98 18.02 -24.24
C GLY A 25 4.71 17.65 -25.01
N LYS A 26 4.75 17.83 -26.34
CA LYS A 26 3.65 17.51 -27.26
C LYS A 26 3.80 16.17 -27.98
N TYR A 27 4.82 15.38 -27.65
CA TYR A 27 5.02 14.08 -28.30
C TYR A 27 3.92 13.10 -27.89
N LYS A 28 3.28 12.47 -28.89
CA LYS A 28 2.07 11.65 -28.75
C LYS A 28 0.97 12.36 -27.93
N PRO A 29 0.33 13.39 -28.50
CA PRO A 29 -0.55 14.29 -27.75
C PRO A 29 -1.82 13.64 -27.20
N ASP A 30 -2.20 12.46 -27.72
CA ASP A 30 -3.38 11.72 -27.25
C ASP A 30 -3.13 10.98 -25.92
N TYR A 31 -1.87 10.65 -25.61
CA TYR A 31 -1.52 9.84 -24.44
C TYR A 31 -1.90 10.48 -23.09
N PRO A 32 -1.68 11.78 -22.83
CA PRO A 32 -2.15 12.40 -21.58
C PRO A 32 -3.67 12.36 -21.45
N GLU A 33 -4.42 12.40 -22.57
CA GLU A 33 -5.88 12.29 -22.54
C GLU A 33 -6.33 10.84 -22.27
N ILE A 34 -5.62 9.84 -22.81
CA ILE A 34 -5.86 8.43 -22.49
C ILE A 34 -5.56 8.14 -21.01
N ILE A 35 -4.45 8.67 -20.48
CA ILE A 35 -4.09 8.55 -19.05
C ILE A 35 -5.17 9.19 -18.18
N ALA A 36 -5.65 10.39 -18.56
CA ALA A 36 -6.71 11.07 -17.85
C ALA A 36 -8.01 10.25 -17.82
N TRP A 37 -8.43 9.73 -18.98
CA TRP A 37 -9.61 8.87 -19.07
C TRP A 37 -9.47 7.60 -18.23
N ALA A 38 -8.33 6.91 -18.31
CA ALA A 38 -8.07 5.71 -17.52
C ALA A 38 -8.05 6.03 -16.01
N GLY A 39 -7.48 7.18 -15.62
CA GLY A 39 -7.47 7.66 -14.24
C GLY A 39 -8.86 7.97 -13.70
N THR A 40 -9.68 8.72 -14.45
CA THR A 40 -11.08 8.95 -14.08
C THR A 40 -11.84 7.63 -13.97
N MET A 41 -11.70 6.73 -14.95
CA MET A 41 -12.38 5.43 -14.93
C MET A 41 -12.02 4.62 -13.69
N ALA A 42 -10.72 4.48 -13.39
CA ALA A 42 -10.28 3.71 -12.23
C ALA A 42 -10.75 4.35 -10.92
N LEU A 43 -10.58 5.66 -10.75
CA LEU A 43 -10.91 6.34 -9.50
C LEU A 43 -12.42 6.46 -9.27
N GLU A 44 -13.24 6.58 -10.30
CA GLU A 44 -14.71 6.52 -10.16
C GLU A 44 -15.17 5.12 -9.70
N ASN A 45 -14.52 4.05 -10.17
CA ASN A 45 -14.80 2.70 -9.65
C ASN A 45 -14.31 2.55 -8.20
N ILE A 46 -13.09 2.97 -7.91
CA ILE A 46 -12.49 2.88 -6.57
C ILE A 46 -13.24 3.77 -5.56
N ALA A 47 -13.85 4.88 -5.98
CA ALA A 47 -14.71 5.72 -5.15
C ALA A 47 -15.97 4.99 -4.65
N ASN A 48 -16.39 3.91 -5.33
CA ASN A 48 -17.49 3.04 -4.90
C ASN A 48 -17.02 1.84 -4.07
N CYS A 49 -15.71 1.71 -3.80
CA CYS A 49 -15.14 0.70 -2.92
C CYS A 49 -15.44 1.03 -1.45
N ASP A 50 -15.92 0.07 -0.68
CA ASP A 50 -16.15 0.21 0.76
C ASP A 50 -15.00 -0.34 1.62
N ALA A 51 -13.82 -0.56 1.02
CA ALA A 51 -12.56 -0.79 1.73
C ALA A 51 -12.11 0.51 2.43
N LEU A 52 -11.59 0.41 3.65
CA LEU A 52 -11.27 1.56 4.49
C LEU A 52 -9.96 2.25 4.09
N TYR A 53 -8.94 1.48 3.75
CA TYR A 53 -7.58 1.93 3.42
C TYR A 53 -7.32 1.91 1.91
N HIS A 54 -7.63 0.80 1.23
CA HIS A 54 -7.43 0.65 -0.22
C HIS A 54 -8.50 1.42 -1.01
N ASN A 55 -8.30 2.75 -1.08
CA ASN A 55 -9.28 3.72 -1.56
C ASN A 55 -8.66 4.72 -2.57
N VAL A 56 -9.46 5.72 -2.96
CA VAL A 56 -9.10 6.77 -3.94
C VAL A 56 -7.78 7.47 -3.57
N GLU A 57 -7.61 7.84 -2.29
CA GLU A 57 -6.44 8.58 -1.84
C GLU A 57 -5.17 7.73 -1.92
N HIS A 58 -5.24 6.46 -1.53
CA HIS A 58 -4.11 5.53 -1.66
C HIS A 58 -3.72 5.37 -3.14
N THR A 59 -4.68 5.11 -4.02
CA THR A 59 -4.42 4.95 -5.47
C THR A 59 -3.76 6.20 -6.08
N MET A 60 -4.23 7.39 -5.70
CA MET A 60 -3.62 8.65 -6.14
C MET A 60 -2.16 8.77 -5.69
N LEU A 61 -1.86 8.46 -4.43
CA LEU A 61 -0.50 8.55 -3.90
C LEU A 61 0.46 7.57 -4.61
N VAL A 62 0.03 6.32 -4.81
CA VAL A 62 0.79 5.30 -5.55
C VAL A 62 1.12 5.77 -6.96
N ALA A 63 0.13 6.28 -7.69
CA ALA A 63 0.32 6.80 -9.04
C ALA A 63 1.26 8.01 -9.10
N LEU A 64 1.16 8.97 -8.16
CA LEU A 64 2.06 10.13 -8.10
C LEU A 64 3.50 9.72 -7.78
N VAL A 65 3.71 8.77 -6.86
CA VAL A 65 5.03 8.22 -6.58
C VAL A 65 5.60 7.55 -7.83
N GLY A 66 4.81 6.71 -8.49
CA GLY A 66 5.23 6.05 -9.73
C GLY A 66 5.58 7.03 -10.84
N GLN A 67 4.82 8.12 -10.97
CA GLN A 67 5.13 9.19 -11.91
C GLN A 67 6.51 9.80 -11.64
N GLU A 68 6.84 10.10 -10.38
CA GLU A 68 8.16 10.64 -10.03
C GLU A 68 9.30 9.60 -10.17
N ILE A 69 9.02 8.31 -9.93
CA ILE A 69 9.95 7.21 -10.25
C ILE A 69 10.28 7.19 -11.75
N LEU A 70 9.27 7.22 -12.64
CA LEU A 70 9.51 7.23 -14.08
C LEU A 70 10.28 8.46 -14.55
N ARG A 71 10.00 9.63 -13.96
CA ARG A 71 10.76 10.85 -14.26
C ARG A 71 12.22 10.70 -13.86
N GLY A 72 12.49 10.20 -12.65
CA GLY A 72 13.84 9.91 -12.21
C GLY A 72 14.54 8.89 -13.11
N LYS A 73 13.84 7.82 -13.51
CA LYS A 73 14.37 6.83 -14.46
C LYS A 73 14.72 7.46 -15.80
N HIS A 74 13.83 8.26 -16.36
CA HIS A 74 14.08 8.94 -17.62
C HIS A 74 15.26 9.93 -17.52
N ILE A 75 15.40 10.65 -16.41
CA ILE A 75 16.55 11.55 -16.17
C ILE A 75 17.86 10.76 -16.08
N ARG A 76 17.87 9.63 -15.37
CA ARG A 76 19.08 8.85 -15.12
C ARG A 76 19.54 8.03 -16.32
N GLU A 77 18.60 7.40 -17.00
CA GLU A 77 18.88 6.36 -17.99
C GLU A 77 18.42 6.75 -19.40
N GLY A 78 17.57 7.78 -19.53
CA GLY A 78 16.81 8.01 -20.75
C GLY A 78 15.84 6.88 -21.04
N GLY A 79 15.37 6.80 -22.28
CA GLY A 79 14.73 5.59 -22.83
C GLY A 79 13.33 5.24 -22.35
N VAL A 80 12.80 5.86 -21.28
CA VAL A 80 11.37 5.67 -20.90
C VAL A 80 10.50 6.25 -22.01
N SER A 81 9.88 5.39 -22.81
CA SER A 81 9.02 5.78 -23.93
C SER A 81 7.66 6.29 -23.44
N PRO A 82 6.93 7.06 -24.26
CA PRO A 82 5.53 7.38 -23.97
C PRO A 82 4.65 6.16 -23.72
N GLU A 83 4.91 5.05 -24.42
CA GLU A 83 4.22 3.78 -24.22
C GLU A 83 4.51 3.22 -22.84
N ASP A 84 5.78 3.15 -22.43
CA ASP A 84 6.15 2.69 -21.10
C ASP A 84 5.43 3.51 -20.03
N TRP A 85 5.42 4.84 -20.19
CA TRP A 85 4.74 5.75 -19.29
C TRP A 85 3.23 5.51 -19.21
N LEU A 86 2.58 5.36 -20.38
CA LEU A 86 1.14 5.10 -20.49
C LEU A 86 0.76 3.81 -19.75
N HIS A 87 1.39 2.69 -20.09
CA HIS A 87 1.05 1.40 -19.49
C HIS A 87 1.38 1.36 -18.01
N TYR A 88 2.52 1.94 -17.61
CA TYR A 88 2.92 2.00 -16.21
C TYR A 88 1.93 2.80 -15.37
N LEU A 89 1.50 4.00 -15.81
CA LEU A 89 0.51 4.76 -15.07
C LEU A 89 -0.86 4.05 -15.01
N ILE A 90 -1.33 3.45 -16.11
CA ILE A 90 -2.58 2.68 -16.09
C ILE A 90 -2.48 1.52 -15.09
N SER A 91 -1.32 0.88 -14.99
CA SER A 91 -1.08 -0.21 -14.02
C SER A 91 -1.25 0.27 -12.59
N LEU A 92 -0.66 1.43 -12.24
CA LEU A 92 -0.77 2.00 -10.90
C LEU A 92 -2.19 2.50 -10.59
N LEU A 93 -2.88 3.06 -11.58
CA LEU A 93 -4.27 3.49 -11.40
C LEU A 93 -5.20 2.31 -11.15
N CYS A 94 -4.87 1.13 -11.67
CA CYS A 94 -5.72 -0.06 -11.59
C CYS A 94 -5.21 -1.14 -10.62
N HIS A 95 -4.10 -0.94 -9.90
CA HIS A 95 -3.49 -2.02 -9.09
C HIS A 95 -4.47 -2.59 -8.04
N ASP A 96 -5.25 -1.71 -7.41
CA ASP A 96 -6.25 -2.05 -6.41
C ASP A 96 -7.69 -2.12 -6.92
N ILE A 97 -7.92 -1.96 -8.23
CA ILE A 97 -9.29 -1.92 -8.78
C ILE A 97 -10.06 -3.23 -8.51
N GLY A 98 -9.34 -4.34 -8.29
CA GLY A 98 -9.92 -5.63 -7.95
C GLY A 98 -10.61 -5.70 -6.59
N TYR A 99 -10.39 -4.73 -5.70
CA TYR A 99 -11.16 -4.58 -4.46
C TYR A 99 -12.62 -4.21 -4.70
N VAL A 100 -12.93 -3.54 -5.82
CA VAL A 100 -14.26 -3.00 -6.09
C VAL A 100 -15.25 -4.14 -6.35
N LYS A 101 -16.34 -4.20 -5.60
CA LYS A 101 -17.47 -5.11 -5.85
C LYS A 101 -18.23 -4.65 -7.09
N GLY A 102 -18.62 -5.57 -7.97
CA GLY A 102 -19.38 -5.25 -9.19
C GLY A 102 -18.52 -4.80 -10.38
N VAL A 103 -17.19 -4.72 -10.21
CA VAL A 103 -16.29 -4.23 -11.27
C VAL A 103 -16.07 -5.25 -12.39
N CYS A 104 -16.04 -6.54 -12.04
CA CYS A 104 -15.87 -7.63 -13.01
C CYS A 104 -17.23 -8.00 -13.61
N ARG A 105 -17.30 -8.31 -14.92
CA ARG A 105 -18.56 -8.64 -15.61
C ARG A 105 -19.32 -9.82 -15.01
N GLN A 106 -18.60 -10.73 -14.37
CA GLN A 106 -19.17 -11.94 -13.76
C GLN A 106 -19.68 -11.71 -12.33
N ASP A 107 -19.40 -10.56 -11.71
CA ASP A 107 -19.87 -10.26 -10.35
C ASP A 107 -21.41 -10.26 -10.31
N GLN A 108 -21.98 -10.89 -9.28
CA GLN A 108 -23.40 -11.01 -9.02
C GLN A 108 -23.71 -10.43 -7.63
N GLU A 109 -23.70 -9.10 -7.55
CA GLU A 109 -23.85 -8.35 -6.29
C GLU A 109 -25.12 -8.71 -5.52
N ALA A 110 -26.23 -8.94 -6.22
CA ALA A 110 -27.53 -9.26 -5.62
C ALA A 110 -27.51 -10.53 -4.75
N VAL A 111 -26.56 -11.45 -4.98
CA VAL A 111 -26.39 -12.70 -4.23
C VAL A 111 -25.03 -12.80 -3.53
N GLY A 112 -24.24 -11.73 -3.52
CA GLY A 112 -22.94 -11.68 -2.86
C GLY A 112 -21.91 -12.66 -3.46
N LEU A 113 -21.94 -12.88 -4.78
CA LEU A 113 -21.01 -13.79 -5.46
C LEU A 113 -20.13 -13.00 -6.44
N TYR A 114 -18.81 -13.11 -6.28
CA TYR A 114 -17.84 -12.25 -6.96
C TYR A 114 -16.79 -13.08 -7.69
N ALA A 115 -16.32 -12.62 -8.85
CA ALA A 115 -15.26 -13.28 -9.61
C ALA A 115 -13.95 -13.29 -8.82
N THR A 116 -13.20 -14.39 -8.86
CA THR A 116 -11.86 -14.44 -8.26
C THR A 116 -10.78 -13.92 -9.21
N GLY A 117 -11.08 -13.82 -10.51
CA GLY A 117 -10.08 -13.57 -11.55
C GLY A 117 -9.23 -14.79 -11.90
N ILE A 118 -9.43 -15.93 -11.23
CA ILE A 118 -8.64 -17.16 -11.40
C ILE A 118 -9.53 -18.23 -12.04
N ASP A 119 -9.20 -18.63 -13.27
CA ASP A 119 -9.83 -19.75 -13.98
C ASP A 119 -11.39 -19.75 -13.98
N GLY A 120 -12.00 -18.55 -14.00
CA GLY A 120 -13.45 -18.38 -13.95
C GLY A 120 -14.09 -18.71 -12.60
N GLY A 121 -13.30 -18.89 -11.54
CA GLY A 121 -13.76 -19.16 -10.20
C GLY A 121 -14.48 -17.97 -9.57
N MET A 122 -15.40 -18.25 -8.65
CA MET A 122 -16.19 -17.27 -7.92
C MET A 122 -16.01 -17.46 -6.40
N VAL A 123 -16.12 -16.38 -5.62
CA VAL A 123 -16.10 -16.37 -4.17
C VAL A 123 -17.38 -15.75 -3.61
N SER A 124 -17.94 -16.35 -2.58
CA SER A 124 -19.07 -15.76 -1.86
C SER A 124 -18.55 -14.83 -0.77
N VAL A 125 -19.02 -13.58 -0.78
CA VAL A 125 -18.74 -12.58 0.24
C VAL A 125 -20.01 -12.39 1.08
N PRO A 126 -19.95 -12.55 2.42
CA PRO A 126 -21.12 -12.42 3.28
C PRO A 126 -21.78 -11.04 3.19
N ILE A 127 -23.10 -11.00 3.34
CA ILE A 127 -23.85 -9.74 3.47
C ILE A 127 -23.29 -8.96 4.68
N GLY A 128 -22.94 -7.70 4.45
CA GLY A 128 -22.38 -6.80 5.47
C GLY A 128 -20.85 -6.81 5.56
N ALA A 129 -20.16 -7.68 4.82
CA ALA A 129 -18.71 -7.61 4.68
C ALA A 129 -18.31 -6.49 3.70
N THR A 130 -17.14 -5.91 3.89
CA THR A 130 -16.62 -4.84 3.02
C THR A 130 -15.85 -5.42 1.82
N SER A 131 -15.36 -4.55 0.96
CA SER A 131 -14.48 -4.88 -0.16
C SER A 131 -13.15 -5.46 0.32
N ALA A 132 -12.77 -5.27 1.58
CA ALA A 132 -11.60 -5.92 2.17
C ALA A 132 -11.69 -7.45 2.09
N SER A 133 -12.89 -8.04 2.09
CA SER A 133 -13.06 -9.49 1.87
C SER A 133 -12.51 -10.00 0.53
N LEU A 134 -12.27 -9.11 -0.43
CA LEU A 134 -11.68 -9.43 -1.73
C LEU A 134 -10.15 -9.30 -1.77
N THR A 135 -9.50 -8.90 -0.67
CA THR A 135 -8.03 -8.84 -0.51
C THR A 135 -7.33 -10.08 -1.10
N PRO A 136 -7.74 -11.33 -0.82
CA PRO A 136 -7.06 -12.51 -1.37
C PRO A 136 -7.04 -12.61 -2.90
N TYR A 137 -7.96 -11.92 -3.58
CA TYR A 137 -8.20 -12.02 -5.03
C TYR A 137 -7.97 -10.70 -5.77
N HIS A 138 -7.62 -9.60 -5.08
CA HIS A 138 -7.64 -8.26 -5.66
C HIS A 138 -6.71 -8.12 -6.87
N VAL A 139 -5.49 -8.69 -6.83
CA VAL A 139 -4.55 -8.67 -7.97
C VAL A 139 -5.12 -9.44 -9.17
N ASP A 140 -5.65 -10.64 -8.95
CA ASP A 140 -6.21 -11.49 -10.01
C ASP A 140 -7.49 -10.89 -10.60
N ARG A 141 -8.37 -10.32 -9.75
CA ARG A 141 -9.53 -9.53 -10.16
C ARG A 141 -9.11 -8.28 -10.94
N GLY A 142 -8.08 -7.57 -10.50
CA GLY A 142 -7.55 -6.40 -11.19
C GLY A 142 -7.10 -6.75 -12.61
N LYS A 143 -6.35 -7.84 -12.78
CA LYS A 143 -5.96 -8.35 -14.11
C LYS A 143 -7.17 -8.71 -14.97
N LEU A 144 -8.21 -9.33 -14.41
CA LEU A 144 -9.46 -9.60 -15.14
C LEU A 144 -10.14 -8.29 -15.61
N VAL A 145 -10.17 -7.25 -14.77
CA VAL A 145 -10.71 -5.93 -15.18
C VAL A 145 -9.91 -5.35 -16.34
N ILE A 146 -8.58 -5.50 -16.34
CA ILE A 146 -7.74 -5.04 -17.45
C ILE A 146 -8.10 -5.74 -18.76
N ASP A 147 -8.30 -7.06 -18.74
CA ASP A 147 -8.75 -7.80 -19.92
C ASP A 147 -10.13 -7.35 -20.40
N GLU A 148 -11.06 -7.13 -19.47
CA GLU A 148 -12.43 -6.72 -19.80
C GLU A 148 -12.54 -5.29 -20.34
N ARG A 149 -11.66 -4.38 -19.93
CA ARG A 149 -11.73 -2.96 -20.29
C ARG A 149 -10.77 -2.57 -21.41
N PHE A 150 -9.58 -3.18 -21.45
CA PHE A 150 -8.51 -2.82 -22.37
C PHE A 150 -8.11 -3.96 -23.32
N GLY A 151 -8.69 -5.15 -23.18
CA GLY A 151 -8.42 -6.29 -24.07
C GLY A 151 -8.65 -5.94 -25.54
N GLY A 152 -7.65 -6.18 -26.38
CA GLY A 152 -7.71 -5.91 -27.82
C GLY A 152 -7.62 -4.43 -28.22
N HIS A 153 -7.30 -3.53 -27.28
CA HIS A 153 -7.13 -2.11 -27.57
C HIS A 153 -5.84 -1.86 -28.39
N THR A 154 -5.89 -0.95 -29.36
CA THR A 154 -4.77 -0.73 -30.30
C THR A 154 -3.60 0.04 -29.71
N LEU A 155 -3.85 0.90 -28.72
CA LEU A 155 -2.83 1.73 -28.07
C LEU A 155 -2.46 1.27 -26.66
N ILE A 156 -3.19 0.30 -26.11
CA ILE A 156 -3.05 -0.16 -24.72
C ILE A 156 -2.79 -1.66 -24.74
N ASP A 157 -1.58 -2.05 -24.38
CA ASP A 157 -1.15 -3.42 -24.15
C ASP A 157 -1.61 -3.87 -22.75
N ALA A 158 -2.73 -4.60 -22.74
CA ALA A 158 -3.30 -5.21 -21.55
C ALA A 158 -2.33 -6.18 -20.86
N GLU A 159 -1.52 -6.93 -21.61
CA GLU A 159 -0.58 -7.90 -21.04
C GLU A 159 0.56 -7.20 -20.29
N GLN A 160 1.05 -6.08 -20.80
CA GLN A 160 2.04 -5.27 -20.09
C GLN A 160 1.48 -4.70 -18.77
N ILE A 161 0.24 -4.25 -18.78
CA ILE A 161 -0.42 -3.73 -17.57
C ILE A 161 -0.60 -4.87 -16.54
N LYS A 162 -1.09 -6.03 -16.95
CA LYS A 162 -1.26 -7.20 -16.07
C LYS A 162 0.08 -7.65 -15.45
N ARG A 163 1.17 -7.64 -16.23
CA ARG A 163 2.52 -7.93 -15.72
C ARG A 163 2.99 -6.94 -14.66
N ASN A 164 2.59 -5.67 -14.76
CA ASN A 164 2.93 -4.68 -13.75
C ASN A 164 2.10 -4.87 -12.48
N ILE A 165 0.78 -5.08 -12.62
CA ILE A 165 -0.14 -5.32 -11.51
C ILE A 165 0.23 -6.60 -10.74
N GLU A 166 0.65 -7.68 -11.42
CA GLU A 166 1.04 -8.92 -10.74
C GLU A 166 2.08 -8.73 -9.64
N LEU A 167 3.03 -7.81 -9.85
CA LEU A 167 4.12 -7.59 -8.91
C LEU A 167 3.73 -6.74 -7.70
N THR A 168 2.52 -6.15 -7.65
CA THR A 168 2.00 -5.49 -6.45
C THR A 168 1.49 -6.47 -5.40
N ARG A 169 1.36 -7.76 -5.74
CA ARG A 169 0.99 -8.83 -4.81
C ARG A 169 1.90 -8.83 -3.58
N PHE A 170 1.31 -8.70 -2.40
CA PHE A 170 2.03 -8.66 -1.13
C PHE A 170 1.45 -9.66 -0.11
N PRO A 171 2.26 -10.33 0.74
CA PRO A 171 3.71 -10.41 0.72
C PRO A 171 4.24 -10.93 -0.60
N VAL A 172 5.41 -10.41 -0.99
CA VAL A 172 6.03 -10.74 -2.27
C VAL A 172 6.30 -12.25 -2.36
N PRO A 173 5.77 -12.96 -3.38
CA PRO A 173 6.04 -14.37 -3.58
C PRO A 173 7.54 -14.69 -3.75
N ALA A 174 7.95 -15.88 -3.32
CA ALA A 174 9.36 -16.29 -3.35
C ALA A 174 9.93 -16.57 -4.75
N SER A 175 9.06 -16.72 -5.76
CA SER A 175 9.50 -17.03 -7.13
C SER A 175 10.36 -15.91 -7.73
N GLU A 176 11.32 -16.29 -8.58
CA GLU A 176 12.33 -15.38 -9.13
C GLU A 176 11.73 -14.19 -9.90
N THR A 177 10.65 -14.43 -10.64
CA THR A 177 9.92 -13.37 -11.38
C THR A 177 9.40 -12.27 -10.45
N HIS A 178 8.99 -12.63 -9.24
CA HIS A 178 8.51 -11.68 -8.24
C HIS A 178 9.65 -10.97 -7.51
N GLN A 179 10.91 -11.34 -7.76
CA GLN A 179 12.07 -10.70 -7.13
C GLN A 179 12.66 -9.55 -7.97
N ASP A 180 12.09 -9.25 -9.15
CA ASP A 180 12.52 -8.14 -10.01
C ASP A 180 12.32 -6.77 -9.35
N ARG A 181 13.36 -5.93 -9.33
CA ARG A 181 13.37 -4.61 -8.68
C ARG A 181 13.60 -3.45 -9.63
N ASN A 182 13.93 -3.73 -10.90
CA ASN A 182 14.47 -2.72 -11.82
C ASN A 182 13.57 -2.49 -13.04
N ASN A 183 12.85 -3.53 -13.49
CA ASN A 183 11.90 -3.38 -14.57
C ASN A 183 10.62 -2.68 -14.10
N TYR A 184 9.79 -2.26 -15.05
CA TYR A 184 8.55 -1.52 -14.78
C TYR A 184 7.65 -2.23 -13.77
N SER A 185 7.48 -3.54 -13.83
CA SER A 185 6.69 -4.26 -12.83
C SER A 185 7.28 -4.17 -11.41
N GLY A 186 8.59 -4.29 -11.28
CA GLY A 186 9.28 -4.15 -9.99
C GLY A 186 9.19 -2.73 -9.44
N LEU A 187 9.25 -1.73 -10.32
CA LEU A 187 9.04 -0.32 -9.96
C LEU A 187 7.59 -0.02 -9.61
N ALA A 188 6.62 -0.71 -10.23
CA ALA A 188 5.21 -0.54 -9.91
C ALA A 188 4.92 -0.98 -8.46
N ARG A 189 5.45 -2.14 -8.05
CA ARG A 189 5.46 -2.54 -6.63
C ARG A 189 6.13 -1.52 -5.73
N ALA A 190 7.29 -1.00 -6.14
CA ALA A 190 7.98 -0.01 -5.33
C ALA A 190 7.17 1.28 -5.18
N ALA A 191 6.44 1.69 -6.22
CA ALA A 191 5.54 2.83 -6.19
C ALA A 191 4.37 2.61 -5.23
N ASP A 192 3.79 1.41 -5.23
CA ASP A 192 2.74 1.00 -4.31
C ASP A 192 3.20 1.10 -2.85
N LEU A 193 4.28 0.37 -2.52
CA LEU A 193 4.85 0.37 -1.17
C LEU A 193 5.28 1.78 -0.72
N ILE A 194 5.99 2.53 -1.56
CA ILE A 194 6.40 3.90 -1.19
C ILE A 194 5.17 4.82 -1.09
N GLY A 195 4.18 4.70 -1.97
CA GLY A 195 2.94 5.49 -1.96
C GLY A 195 2.17 5.32 -0.67
N GLN A 196 2.06 4.08 -0.18
CA GLN A 196 1.53 3.78 1.15
C GLN A 196 2.37 4.42 2.27
N LEU A 197 3.67 4.14 2.31
CA LEU A 197 4.51 4.49 3.46
C LEU A 197 4.94 5.97 3.51
N SER A 198 4.85 6.69 2.39
CA SER A 198 5.16 8.12 2.29
C SER A 198 3.94 9.04 2.46
N ASP A 199 2.74 8.48 2.67
CA ASP A 199 1.55 9.26 2.97
C ASP A 199 1.77 10.09 4.26
N PRO A 200 1.65 11.44 4.21
CA PRO A 200 1.76 12.28 5.40
C PRO A 200 0.78 11.93 6.52
N ASN A 201 -0.36 11.30 6.17
CA ASN A 201 -1.37 10.84 7.11
C ASN A 201 -1.29 9.34 7.40
N TYR A 202 -0.27 8.63 6.91
CA TYR A 202 -0.21 7.17 6.98
C TYR A 202 -0.45 6.65 8.40
N LEU A 203 0.28 7.19 9.37
CA LEU A 203 0.20 6.74 10.77
C LEU A 203 -1.18 6.97 11.41
N ARG A 204 -1.99 7.90 10.89
CA ARG A 204 -3.39 8.10 11.28
C ARG A 204 -4.30 7.08 10.61
N LYS A 205 -4.01 6.68 9.37
CA LYS A 205 -4.78 5.72 8.58
C LYS A 205 -4.48 4.25 8.92
N ILE A 206 -3.44 3.95 9.70
CA ILE A 206 -3.13 2.58 10.14
C ILE A 206 -4.33 1.85 10.76
N SER A 207 -5.24 2.57 11.44
CA SER A 207 -6.45 1.93 11.98
C SER A 207 -7.39 1.41 10.90
N ALA A 208 -7.49 2.09 9.76
CA ALA A 208 -8.26 1.59 8.61
C ALA A 208 -7.66 0.27 8.11
N LEU A 209 -6.35 0.25 7.86
CA LEU A 209 -5.63 -0.95 7.40
C LEU A 209 -5.76 -2.12 8.38
N PHE A 210 -5.71 -1.86 9.69
CA PHE A 210 -5.90 -2.90 10.70
C PHE A 210 -7.27 -3.59 10.58
N TYR A 211 -8.34 -2.83 10.35
CA TYR A 211 -9.68 -3.41 10.26
C TYR A 211 -9.90 -4.20 8.97
N GLU A 212 -9.23 -3.82 7.88
CA GLU A 212 -9.19 -4.67 6.68
C GLU A 212 -8.47 -5.98 6.96
N PHE A 213 -7.30 -5.92 7.62
CA PHE A 213 -6.59 -7.12 8.06
C PHE A 213 -7.42 -7.98 9.03
N GLU A 214 -8.26 -7.37 9.85
CA GLU A 214 -9.17 -8.08 10.74
C GLU A 214 -10.26 -8.83 9.99
N GLU A 215 -10.86 -8.20 8.97
CA GLU A 215 -11.93 -8.79 8.17
C GLU A 215 -11.50 -10.10 7.50
N VAL A 216 -10.26 -10.14 6.96
CA VAL A 216 -9.70 -11.33 6.32
C VAL A 216 -8.84 -12.19 7.25
N GLY A 217 -8.74 -11.83 8.53
CA GLY A 217 -8.02 -12.59 9.55
C GLY A 217 -6.48 -12.49 9.51
N THR A 218 -5.92 -11.65 8.64
CA THR A 218 -4.47 -11.38 8.57
C THR A 218 -3.92 -10.82 9.88
N ASN A 219 -4.70 -10.01 10.61
CA ASN A 219 -4.28 -9.49 11.92
C ASN A 219 -3.92 -10.63 12.90
N LYS A 220 -4.69 -11.71 12.93
CA LYS A 220 -4.45 -12.89 13.78
C LYS A 220 -3.20 -13.64 13.34
N ILE A 221 -2.97 -13.73 12.04
CA ILE A 221 -1.79 -14.41 11.47
C ILE A 221 -0.50 -13.66 11.82
N LEU A 222 -0.55 -12.33 11.75
CA LEU A 222 0.56 -11.44 12.11
C LEU A 222 0.68 -11.18 13.62
N GLY A 223 -0.28 -11.65 14.42
CA GLY A 223 -0.30 -11.48 15.87
C GLY A 223 -0.69 -10.07 16.36
N TYR A 224 -1.33 -9.26 15.51
CA TYR A 224 -1.80 -7.92 15.84
C TYR A 224 -3.19 -7.99 16.48
N LYS A 225 -3.33 -7.44 17.68
CA LYS A 225 -4.59 -7.41 18.46
C LYS A 225 -5.27 -6.05 18.42
N SER A 226 -4.56 -5.01 18.00
CA SER A 226 -5.08 -3.65 17.90
C SER A 226 -4.39 -2.85 16.79
N PRO A 227 -4.99 -1.73 16.34
CA PRO A 227 -4.31 -0.77 15.47
C PRO A 227 -2.96 -0.28 16.02
N GLY A 228 -2.83 -0.23 17.35
CA GLY A 228 -1.59 0.14 18.03
C GLY A 228 -0.45 -0.87 17.77
N ASP A 229 -0.77 -2.16 17.69
CA ASP A 229 0.21 -3.21 17.41
C ASP A 229 0.74 -3.10 15.99
N LEU A 230 -0.17 -2.88 15.02
CA LEU A 230 0.22 -2.65 13.62
C LEU A 230 1.12 -1.41 13.49
N ARG A 231 0.76 -0.31 14.19
CA ARG A 231 1.57 0.90 14.23
C ARG A 231 2.96 0.68 14.83
N GLN A 232 3.07 -0.02 15.95
CA GLN A 232 4.36 -0.30 16.60
C GLN A 232 5.28 -1.18 15.74
N ASN A 233 4.70 -2.05 14.90
CA ASN A 233 5.46 -2.90 13.98
C ASN A 233 5.81 -2.22 12.66
N TYR A 234 5.38 -0.98 12.42
CA TYR A 234 5.59 -0.26 11.17
C TYR A 234 7.07 -0.18 10.75
N ALA A 235 7.98 0.20 11.64
CA ALA A 235 9.41 0.29 11.31
C ALA A 235 10.01 -1.08 10.96
N LYS A 236 9.61 -2.13 11.68
CA LYS A 236 10.02 -3.51 11.38
C LYS A 236 9.49 -3.96 10.02
N PHE A 237 8.24 -3.62 9.69
CA PHE A 237 7.65 -3.87 8.38
C PHE A 237 8.40 -3.15 7.27
N TYR A 238 8.75 -1.87 7.47
CA TYR A 238 9.56 -1.10 6.53
C TYR A 238 10.90 -1.82 6.23
N TRP A 239 11.71 -2.12 7.25
CA TRP A 239 13.04 -2.69 7.01
C TRP A 239 13.04 -4.11 6.45
N ASN A 240 12.10 -4.95 6.87
CA ASN A 240 12.10 -6.37 6.50
C ASN A 240 11.19 -6.71 5.31
N GLY A 241 10.08 -5.99 5.19
CA GLY A 241 9.04 -6.20 4.18
C GLY A 241 9.14 -5.28 2.98
N VAL A 242 9.55 -4.01 3.17
CA VAL A 242 9.51 -2.98 2.11
C VAL A 242 10.89 -2.66 1.54
N PHE A 243 11.85 -2.30 2.40
CA PHE A 243 13.20 -1.87 2.03
C PHE A 243 13.92 -2.79 1.03
N PRO A 244 13.77 -4.13 1.06
CA PRO A 244 14.39 -5.00 0.07
C PRO A 244 13.97 -4.74 -1.38
N TYR A 245 12.81 -4.14 -1.62
CA TYR A 245 12.19 -4.00 -2.94
C TYR A 245 12.22 -2.59 -3.52
N ILE A 246 12.57 -1.58 -2.72
CA ILE A 246 12.53 -0.17 -3.10
C ILE A 246 13.87 0.54 -3.44
N PRO A 247 15.10 -0.02 -3.29
CA PRO A 247 16.32 0.78 -3.48
C PRO A 247 16.49 1.37 -4.88
N ALA A 248 16.06 0.65 -5.92
CA ALA A 248 16.09 1.17 -7.28
C ALA A 248 15.19 2.41 -7.45
N ALA A 249 13.96 2.33 -6.92
CA ALA A 249 12.99 3.42 -6.92
C ALA A 249 13.49 4.63 -6.11
N LEU A 250 14.07 4.43 -4.92
CA LEU A 250 14.66 5.51 -4.12
C LEU A 250 15.72 6.27 -4.92
N ASN A 251 16.63 5.56 -5.58
CA ASN A 251 17.66 6.20 -6.40
C ASN A 251 17.08 7.03 -7.58
N TYR A 252 15.91 6.65 -8.12
CA TYR A 252 15.24 7.47 -9.14
C TYR A 252 14.55 8.69 -8.50
N LEU A 253 13.87 8.50 -7.37
CA LEU A 253 13.18 9.58 -6.65
C LEU A 253 14.15 10.68 -6.17
N GLU A 254 15.41 10.36 -5.87
CA GLU A 254 16.44 11.34 -5.51
C GLU A 254 16.76 12.36 -6.61
N LEU A 255 16.33 12.13 -7.85
CA LEU A 255 16.67 12.98 -9.00
C LEU A 255 15.68 14.12 -9.23
N THR A 256 14.51 14.09 -8.62
CA THR A 256 13.49 15.14 -8.75
C THR A 256 13.20 15.79 -7.41
N GLN A 257 12.74 17.06 -7.44
CA GLN A 257 12.34 17.74 -6.20
C GLN A 257 11.11 17.07 -5.57
N GLY A 258 10.16 16.62 -6.38
CA GLY A 258 8.99 15.87 -5.92
C GLY A 258 9.38 14.53 -5.29
N GLY A 259 10.30 13.79 -5.91
CA GLY A 259 10.78 12.52 -5.39
C GLY A 259 11.56 12.67 -4.08
N LYS A 260 12.38 13.72 -3.91
CA LYS A 260 13.01 14.04 -2.62
C LYS A 260 12.00 14.30 -1.52
N GLN A 261 10.89 14.97 -1.83
CA GLN A 261 9.81 15.19 -0.85
C GLN A 261 9.12 13.88 -0.45
N ILE A 262 8.88 12.98 -1.42
CA ILE A 262 8.33 11.63 -1.16
C ILE A 262 9.27 10.85 -0.21
N ILE A 263 10.58 10.85 -0.50
CA ILE A 263 11.58 10.20 0.36
C ILE A 263 11.58 10.81 1.76
N ALA A 264 11.52 12.14 1.87
CA ALA A 264 11.48 12.81 3.16
C ALA A 264 10.26 12.39 3.99
N ASN A 265 9.08 12.30 3.38
CA ASN A 265 7.87 11.85 4.06
C ASN A 265 7.96 10.37 4.49
N LEU A 266 8.46 9.50 3.59
CA LEU A 266 8.70 8.09 3.88
C LEU A 266 9.58 7.93 5.14
N TYR A 267 10.74 8.59 5.15
CA TYR A 267 11.65 8.51 6.29
C TYR A 267 11.12 9.21 7.54
N ALA A 268 10.36 10.30 7.40
CA ALA A 268 9.73 10.95 8.55
C ALA A 268 8.75 10.01 9.27
N ASN A 269 7.92 9.26 8.52
CA ASN A 269 7.01 8.27 9.09
C ASN A 269 7.76 7.13 9.80
N VAL A 270 8.84 6.60 9.18
CA VAL A 270 9.65 5.53 9.78
C VAL A 270 10.32 6.03 11.06
N PHE A 271 10.99 7.18 10.97
CA PHE A 271 11.68 7.80 12.08
C PHE A 271 10.74 8.10 13.25
N GLN A 272 9.53 8.62 12.98
CA GLN A 272 8.55 8.93 14.00
C GLN A 272 8.15 7.69 14.82
N VAL A 273 7.99 6.53 14.18
CA VAL A 273 7.63 5.30 14.90
C VAL A 273 8.84 4.73 15.65
N GLU A 274 10.03 4.73 15.05
CA GLU A 274 11.26 4.25 15.70
C GLU A 274 11.61 5.04 16.97
N HIS A 275 11.30 6.34 16.98
CA HIS A 275 11.64 7.26 18.06
C HIS A 275 10.42 7.70 18.88
N ALA A 276 9.26 7.07 18.68
CA ALA A 276 8.14 7.23 19.58
C ALA A 276 8.52 6.61 20.93
N GLU A 277 9.12 7.38 21.83
CA GLU A 277 9.17 6.97 23.24
C GLU A 277 7.72 6.66 23.64
N PRO A 278 7.46 5.53 24.33
CA PRO A 278 6.19 5.40 24.99
C PRO A 278 6.10 6.61 25.93
N LEU A 279 5.19 7.54 25.62
CA LEU A 279 4.69 8.56 26.55
C LEU A 279 3.95 7.92 27.74
N ALA A 280 4.35 6.71 28.14
CA ALA A 280 4.18 6.22 29.48
C ALA A 280 4.86 7.27 30.36
N PHE A 281 4.03 8.10 30.98
CA PHE A 281 4.36 8.92 32.12
C PHE A 281 5.49 8.26 32.88
N LYS A 282 6.73 8.77 32.71
CA LYS A 282 7.80 8.47 33.64
C LYS A 282 7.22 8.89 34.97
N LYS A 283 6.74 7.94 35.78
CA LYS A 283 6.26 8.22 37.14
C LYS A 283 7.36 9.11 37.73
N PRO A 284 7.06 10.34 38.16
CA PRO A 284 8.07 11.15 38.79
C PRO A 284 8.66 10.27 39.89
N LYS A 285 9.99 10.10 39.88
CA LYS A 285 10.68 9.44 40.99
C LYS A 285 10.17 10.15 42.23
N ALA A 286 9.35 9.48 43.02
CA ALA A 286 8.87 10.03 44.27
C ALA A 286 10.13 10.36 45.06
N GLN A 287 10.46 11.65 45.14
CA GLN A 287 11.51 12.12 46.01
C GLN A 287 11.06 11.75 47.42
N GLU A 288 11.85 10.89 48.05
CA GLU A 288 11.73 10.51 49.46
C GLU A 288 11.77 11.77 50.32
N PHE A 289 10.60 12.34 50.60
CA PHE A 289 10.38 13.25 51.70
C PHE A 289 9.19 12.72 52.49
N ILE A 290 9.49 11.84 53.44
CA ILE A 290 9.07 11.90 54.85
C ILE A 290 9.80 10.75 55.55
N LYS A 291 10.82 11.09 56.34
CA LYS A 291 11.35 10.24 57.41
C LYS A 291 10.40 10.38 58.60
N SER A 292 9.87 9.26 59.10
CA SER A 292 9.70 9.00 60.54
C SER A 292 9.46 7.51 60.77
N PRO A 293 9.99 6.93 61.86
CA PRO A 293 10.12 5.49 61.99
C PRO A 293 8.95 4.88 62.77
N VAL A 294 8.38 3.79 62.27
CA VAL A 294 7.67 2.84 63.12
C VAL A 294 8.08 1.43 62.73
N ASN A 295 8.77 0.80 63.67
CA ASN A 295 9.10 -0.63 63.68
C ASN A 295 7.85 -1.49 63.51
N SER A 296 7.90 -2.45 62.60
CA SER A 296 7.50 -3.82 62.92
C SER A 296 8.15 -4.79 61.94
N ASN A 297 8.98 -5.66 62.51
CA ASN A 297 9.51 -6.86 61.89
C ASN A 297 8.36 -7.73 61.37
N LEU A 298 8.49 -8.29 60.17
CA LEU A 298 8.14 -9.68 59.87
C LEU A 298 8.91 -10.12 58.61
N ASN A 299 9.74 -11.15 58.80
CA ASN A 299 10.60 -11.81 57.83
C ASN A 299 9.81 -12.56 56.75
N GLY A 300 10.44 -12.75 55.59
CA GLY A 300 10.29 -14.00 54.82
C GLY A 300 10.14 -13.85 53.30
N ASP A 301 11.28 -13.97 52.61
CA ASP A 301 11.47 -14.45 51.23
C ASP A 301 10.71 -13.81 50.05
N LYS A 302 11.46 -13.07 49.24
CA LYS A 302 11.20 -12.96 47.79
C LYS A 302 12.49 -13.18 47.00
N ASN A 303 12.53 -14.32 46.33
CA ASN A 303 13.50 -14.73 45.34
C ASN A 303 13.48 -13.77 44.12
N PRO A 304 14.60 -13.25 43.60
CA PRO A 304 14.60 -12.29 42.49
C PRO A 304 14.89 -12.99 41.15
N ASP A 305 14.06 -13.95 40.75
CA ASP A 305 14.16 -14.57 39.42
C ASP A 305 12.80 -14.57 38.75
N ASN A 306 12.38 -13.41 38.21
CA ASN A 306 11.35 -13.38 37.16
C ASN A 306 11.26 -12.04 36.41
N LEU A 307 12.41 -11.49 36.00
CA LEU A 307 12.44 -10.36 35.06
C LEU A 307 13.32 -10.65 33.84
N GLN A 308 13.18 -11.84 33.27
CA GLN A 308 13.82 -12.18 32.00
C GLN A 308 13.07 -13.32 31.29
N ALA A 309 11.79 -13.10 30.97
CA ALA A 309 11.00 -14.07 30.17
C ALA A 309 9.90 -13.42 29.31
N ILE A 310 10.07 -12.17 28.87
CA ILE A 310 9.13 -11.53 27.91
C ILE A 310 9.91 -10.89 26.75
N LEU A 311 10.84 -11.62 26.15
CA LEU A 311 11.48 -11.23 24.87
C LEU A 311 11.69 -12.41 23.91
N SER A 312 10.91 -13.48 24.05
CA SER A 312 10.89 -14.59 23.11
C SER A 312 9.45 -14.88 22.70
N GLY A 313 8.85 -13.92 21.98
CA GLY A 313 7.73 -14.22 21.10
C GLY A 313 8.31 -14.66 19.76
N ASP A 314 7.97 -15.86 19.30
CA ASP A 314 8.38 -16.41 18.02
C ASP A 314 8.14 -15.39 16.89
N ASN A 315 9.23 -14.88 16.33
CA ASN A 315 9.25 -13.92 15.25
C ASN A 315 8.88 -14.61 13.94
N LYS A 316 7.61 -14.61 13.56
CA LYS A 316 7.22 -14.92 12.18
C LYS A 316 7.57 -13.72 11.29
N ASN A 317 8.30 -13.96 10.21
CA ASN A 317 8.70 -12.96 9.23
C ASN A 317 7.54 -12.74 8.25
N PHE A 318 7.35 -11.53 7.70
CA PHE A 318 6.33 -11.29 6.66
C PHE A 318 6.53 -12.19 5.43
N ARG A 319 7.78 -12.63 5.20
CA ARG A 319 8.14 -13.60 4.16
C ARG A 319 7.62 -15.01 4.40
N ASP A 320 7.19 -15.34 5.61
CA ASP A 320 6.70 -16.67 5.97
C ASP A 320 5.21 -16.87 5.62
N PHE A 321 4.56 -15.83 5.06
CA PHE A 321 3.14 -15.81 4.74
C PHE A 321 2.88 -15.45 3.27
N THR A 322 3.48 -16.20 2.35
CA THR A 322 3.31 -15.99 0.89
C THR A 322 1.88 -16.18 0.39
N ASP A 323 1.01 -16.79 1.19
CA ASP A 323 -0.37 -17.10 0.82
C ASP A 323 -1.36 -15.98 1.21
N LEU A 324 -0.91 -14.97 1.96
CA LEU A 324 -1.70 -13.77 2.20
C LEU A 324 -1.52 -12.88 0.97
N ASN A 325 -2.55 -12.66 0.15
CA ASN A 325 -2.51 -11.52 -0.77
C ASN A 325 -3.10 -10.33 -0.03
N LEU A 326 -2.29 -9.62 0.75
CA LEU A 326 -2.55 -8.33 1.37
C LEU A 326 -2.54 -7.22 0.34
#